data_AF-A0A1X1ZK47-F1
#
_entry.id   AF-A0A1X1ZK47-F1
#
_cell.length_a   1.000
_cell.length_b   1.000
_cell.length_c   1.000
_cell.angle_alpha   90.00
_cell.angle_beta   90.00
_cell.angle_gamma   90.00
#
_symmetry.space_group_name_H-M   'P 1'
#
loop_
_entity.id
_entity.type
_entity.pdbx_description
1 polymer ?
#
loop_
_entity_poly.entity_id
_entity_poly.type
_entity_poly.pdbx_seq_one_letter_code
_entity_poly.pdbx_strand_id
1 'polypeptide(L)'
;MGTEGRPTASAAPGAEPDYRFTLANERTFLAWQRTALGLLAAAVGVVQFMPEFAVPGVRHVLGGAVGATAMLTSVAGLQRWRHVDRAIRLDQPLPRPATPAYLVVALIAIGLATVVLALAGTGGGR
;
A
#
# COMPACT_ATOMS: atom_id res chain seq x y z
N MET A 1 -43.28 -31.36 -23.12
CA MET A 1 -41.82 -31.57 -22.96
C MET A 1 -41.13 -30.34 -23.52
N GLY A 2 -41.15 -29.25 -22.74
CA GLY A 2 -40.63 -27.95 -23.15
C GLY A 2 -39.15 -27.84 -22.80
N THR A 3 -38.29 -27.93 -23.80
CA THR A 3 -36.89 -27.53 -23.68
C THR A 3 -36.84 -26.01 -23.81
N GLU A 4 -37.13 -25.30 -22.73
CA GLU A 4 -36.76 -23.89 -22.65
C GLU A 4 -35.23 -23.83 -22.56
N GLY A 5 -34.60 -23.68 -23.73
CA GLY A 5 -33.21 -23.28 -23.85
C GLY A 5 -33.08 -21.93 -23.16
N ARG A 6 -32.51 -21.94 -21.94
CA ARG A 6 -32.19 -20.74 -21.19
C ARG A 6 -31.24 -19.90 -22.06
N PRO A 7 -31.65 -18.74 -22.60
CA PRO A 7 -30.74 -17.90 -23.35
C PRO A 7 -29.70 -17.39 -22.35
N THR A 8 -28.46 -17.85 -22.48
CA THR A 8 -27.32 -17.27 -21.79
C THR A 8 -27.05 -15.89 -22.40
N ALA A 9 -27.88 -14.91 -22.03
CA ALA A 9 -27.49 -13.51 -22.07
C ALA A 9 -26.25 -13.38 -21.16
N SER A 10 -25.12 -12.81 -21.55
CA SER A 10 -24.80 -11.93 -22.66
C SER A 10 -23.28 -11.93 -22.85
N ALA A 11 -22.78 -12.28 -24.02
CA ALA A 11 -21.47 -11.84 -24.49
C ALA A 11 -21.69 -10.75 -25.55
N ALA A 12 -22.19 -9.60 -25.12
CA ALA A 12 -22.26 -8.41 -25.96
C ALA A 12 -20.96 -7.60 -25.75
N PRO A 13 -20.22 -7.25 -26.80
CA PRO A 13 -19.12 -6.29 -26.71
C PRO A 13 -19.71 -4.95 -26.25
N GLY A 14 -19.54 -4.61 -24.97
CA GLY A 14 -20.18 -3.44 -24.34
C GLY A 14 -21.01 -3.74 -23.09
N ALA A 15 -21.07 -5.00 -22.61
CA ALA A 15 -21.59 -5.28 -21.27
C ALA A 15 -20.70 -4.59 -20.22
N GLU A 16 -21.23 -3.53 -19.59
CA GLU A 16 -20.57 -2.82 -18.50
C GLU A 16 -20.05 -3.85 -17.48
N PRO A 17 -18.76 -3.83 -17.12
CA PRO A 17 -18.22 -4.79 -16.15
C PRO A 17 -19.05 -4.75 -14.88
N ASP A 18 -19.42 -5.93 -14.38
CA ASP A 18 -20.31 -6.06 -13.22
C ASP A 18 -19.80 -5.17 -12.06
N TYR A 19 -20.64 -4.19 -11.71
CA TYR A 19 -20.33 -3.07 -10.80
C TYR A 19 -19.72 -3.52 -9.47
N ARG A 20 -20.05 -4.74 -9.00
CA ARG A 20 -19.49 -5.30 -7.77
C ARG A 20 -17.97 -5.48 -7.82
N PHE A 21 -17.39 -5.80 -8.98
CA PHE A 21 -15.95 -5.98 -9.12
C PHE A 21 -15.22 -4.64 -9.10
N THR A 22 -15.80 -3.62 -9.74
CA THR A 22 -15.30 -2.24 -9.69
C THR A 22 -15.31 -1.74 -8.24
N LEU A 23 -16.42 -1.88 -7.52
CA LEU A 23 -16.55 -1.47 -6.11
C LEU A 23 -15.57 -2.23 -5.18
N ALA A 24 -15.29 -3.51 -5.46
CA ALA A 24 -14.29 -4.28 -4.71
C ALA A 24 -12.86 -3.76 -4.94
N ASN A 25 -12.52 -3.39 -6.19
CA ASN A 25 -11.22 -2.81 -6.53
C ASN A 25 -11.03 -1.43 -5.87
N GLU A 26 -12.07 -0.59 -5.89
CA GLU A 26 -12.06 0.72 -5.22
C GLU A 26 -11.84 0.59 -3.71
N ARG A 27 -12.54 -0.33 -3.02
CA ARG A 27 -12.33 -0.58 -1.58
C ARG A 27 -10.88 -0.99 -1.28
N THR A 28 -10.29 -1.80 -2.14
CA THR A 28 -8.89 -2.19 -2.01
C THR A 28 -7.99 -0.98 -2.18
N PHE A 29 -8.19 -0.18 -3.23
CA PHE A 29 -7.44 1.06 -3.46
C PHE A 29 -7.52 2.02 -2.26
N LEU A 30 -8.71 2.23 -1.71
CA LEU A 30 -8.91 3.08 -0.52
C LEU A 30 -8.19 2.51 0.71
N ALA A 31 -8.10 1.20 0.85
CA ALA A 31 -7.30 0.58 1.90
C ALA A 31 -5.80 0.89 1.73
N TRP A 32 -5.26 0.84 0.51
CA TRP A 32 -3.88 1.26 0.23
C TRP A 32 -3.64 2.74 0.55
N GLN A 33 -4.58 3.62 0.20
CA GLN A 33 -4.48 5.05 0.52
C GLN A 33 -4.52 5.29 2.03
N ARG A 34 -5.35 4.55 2.77
CA ARG A 34 -5.38 4.63 4.24
C ARG A 34 -4.03 4.26 4.85
N THR A 35 -3.40 3.18 4.39
CA THR A 35 -2.06 2.79 4.87
C THR A 35 -1.03 3.86 4.52
N ALA A 36 -1.05 4.39 3.30
CA ALA A 36 -0.14 5.46 2.88
C ALA A 36 -0.29 6.73 3.75
N LEU A 37 -1.52 7.15 4.06
CA LEU A 37 -1.79 8.29 4.93
C LEU A 37 -1.31 8.04 6.37
N GLY A 38 -1.52 6.83 6.91
CA GLY A 38 -1.01 6.46 8.23
C GLY A 38 0.52 6.52 8.29
N LEU A 39 1.21 6.03 7.25
CA LEU A 39 2.67 6.13 7.14
C LEU A 39 3.14 7.57 7.00
N LEU A 40 2.44 8.40 6.23
CA LEU A 40 2.77 9.82 6.08
C LEU A 40 2.65 10.55 7.43
N ALA A 41 1.59 10.30 8.19
CA ALA A 41 1.41 10.86 9.52
C ALA A 41 2.52 10.40 10.48
N ALA A 42 2.91 9.12 10.41
CA ALA A 42 4.03 8.59 11.18
C ALA A 42 5.36 9.26 10.82
N ALA A 43 5.62 9.49 9.52
CA ALA A 43 6.82 10.20 9.06
C ALA A 43 6.91 11.62 9.64
N VAL A 44 5.79 12.37 9.61
CA VAL A 44 5.69 13.69 10.24
C VAL A 44 5.93 13.59 11.74
N GLY A 45 5.32 12.60 12.40
CA GLY A 45 5.52 12.36 13.83
C GLY A 45 6.98 12.11 14.19
N VAL A 46 7.71 11.33 13.38
CA VAL A 46 9.16 11.11 13.57
C VAL A 46 9.94 12.42 13.47
N VAL A 47 9.66 13.27 12.47
CA VAL A 47 10.39 14.54 12.33
C VAL A 47 10.07 15.52 13.47
N GLN A 48 8.84 15.53 13.97
CA GLN A 48 8.38 16.51 14.97
C GLN A 48 8.68 16.10 16.42
N PHE A 49 8.53 14.81 16.75
CA PHE A 49 8.60 14.33 18.13
C PHE A 49 9.91 13.60 18.46
N MET A 50 10.71 13.22 17.47
CA MET A 50 11.95 12.51 17.75
C MET A 50 13.03 13.50 18.24
N PRO A 51 13.58 13.30 19.45
CA PRO A 51 14.65 14.14 19.96
C PRO A 51 15.90 14.01 19.09
N GLU A 52 16.73 15.05 19.08
CA GLU A 52 18.03 14.96 18.43
C GLU A 52 18.92 13.98 19.20
N PHE A 53 19.22 12.84 18.57
CA PHE A 53 20.24 11.93 19.06
C PHE A 53 21.63 12.56 18.88
N ALA A 54 22.65 11.94 19.49
CA ALA A 54 24.05 12.35 19.35
C ALA A 54 24.53 12.45 17.89
N VAL A 55 23.82 11.81 16.95
CA VAL A 55 24.06 11.93 15.50
C VAL A 55 23.07 12.94 14.89
N PRO A 56 23.55 14.09 14.41
CA PRO A 56 22.72 15.07 13.70
C PRO A 56 22.07 14.45 12.45
N GLY A 57 20.81 14.78 12.19
CA GLY A 57 20.13 14.41 10.94
C GLY A 57 19.34 13.09 10.95
N VAL A 58 19.50 12.24 11.97
CA VAL A 58 18.81 10.93 12.05
C VAL A 58 17.29 11.06 11.93
N ARG A 59 16.67 12.06 12.57
CA ARG A 59 15.20 12.28 12.47
C ARG A 59 14.73 12.52 11.04
N HIS A 60 15.54 13.23 10.24
CA HIS A 60 15.20 13.55 8.86
C HIS A 60 15.38 12.32 7.95
N VAL A 61 16.41 11.50 8.22
CA VAL A 61 16.63 10.25 7.51
C VAL A 61 15.51 9.25 7.79
N LEU A 62 15.16 9.04 9.07
CA LEU A 62 14.07 8.12 9.44
C LEU A 62 12.71 8.64 8.97
N GLY A 63 12.40 9.91 9.19
CA GLY A 63 11.19 10.54 8.68
C GLY A 63 11.10 10.46 7.16
N GLY A 64 12.20 10.73 6.45
CA GLY A 64 12.30 10.58 5.00
C GLY A 64 12.10 9.14 4.53
N ALA A 65 12.66 8.15 5.22
CA ALA A 65 12.48 6.73 4.89
C ALA A 65 11.03 6.27 5.08
N VAL A 66 10.38 6.66 6.17
CA VAL A 66 8.95 6.39 6.40
C VAL A 66 8.10 7.11 5.35
N GLY A 67 8.41 8.36 5.04
CA GLY A 67 7.72 9.15 4.01
C GLY A 67 7.85 8.54 2.61
N ALA A 68 9.05 8.08 2.24
CA ALA A 68 9.28 7.37 0.99
C ALA A 68 8.46 6.07 0.93
N THR A 69 8.41 5.32 2.03
CA THR A 69 7.57 4.11 2.13
C THR A 69 6.08 4.43 1.98
N ALA A 70 5.61 5.57 2.51
CA ALA A 70 4.25 6.06 2.32
C ALA A 70 3.95 6.35 0.84
N MET A 71 4.84 7.07 0.16
CA MET A 71 4.71 7.40 -1.26
C MET A 71 4.69 6.13 -2.13
N LEU A 72 5.64 5.22 -1.91
CA LEU A 72 5.69 3.92 -2.61
C LEU A 72 4.38 3.14 -2.43
N THR A 73 3.77 3.21 -1.26
CA THR A 73 2.50 2.54 -0.94
C THR A 73 1.29 3.15 -1.65
N SER A 74 1.24 4.47 -1.74
CA SER A 74 0.21 5.14 -2.53
C SER A 74 0.34 4.79 -4.02
N VAL A 75 1.57 4.80 -4.56
CA VAL A 75 1.84 4.45 -5.97
C VAL A 75 1.53 2.98 -6.25
N ALA A 76 1.94 2.06 -5.38
CA ALA A 76 1.65 0.63 -5.51
C ALA A 76 0.14 0.35 -5.55
N GLY A 77 -0.63 1.03 -4.69
CA GLY A 77 -2.10 0.95 -4.69
C GLY A 77 -2.70 1.41 -6.02
N LEU A 78 -2.20 2.51 -6.59
CA LEU A 78 -2.67 3.03 -7.88
C LEU A 78 -2.30 2.11 -9.05
N GLN A 79 -1.07 1.60 -9.08
CA GLN A 79 -0.62 0.66 -10.12
C GLN A 79 -1.42 -0.64 -10.09
N ARG A 80 -1.67 -1.18 -8.89
CA ARG A 80 -2.51 -2.35 -8.65
C ARG A 80 -3.94 -2.11 -9.17
N TRP A 81 -4.54 -0.98 -8.80
CA TRP A 81 -5.89 -0.61 -9.23
C TRP A 81 -5.98 -0.56 -10.76
N ARG A 82 -5.01 0.08 -11.44
CA ARG A 82 -4.96 0.17 -12.92
C ARG A 82 -4.79 -1.20 -13.58
N HIS A 83 -3.96 -2.07 -13.02
CA HIS A 83 -3.77 -3.43 -13.56
C HIS A 83 -5.04 -4.27 -13.45
N VAL A 84 -5.73 -4.19 -12.30
CA VAL A 84 -6.98 -4.92 -12.06
C VAL A 84 -8.11 -4.36 -12.92
N ASP A 85 -8.27 -3.04 -13.02
CA ASP A 85 -9.28 -2.39 -13.86
C ASP A 85 -9.11 -2.79 -15.34
N ARG A 86 -7.87 -2.81 -15.84
CA ARG A 86 -7.56 -3.27 -17.20
C ARG A 86 -7.89 -4.75 -17.40
N ALA A 87 -7.57 -5.61 -16.45
CA ALA A 87 -7.89 -7.04 -16.55
C ALA A 87 -9.40 -7.29 -16.57
N ILE A 88 -10.16 -6.56 -15.73
CA ILE A 88 -11.63 -6.60 -15.70
C ILE A 88 -12.23 -6.13 -17.03
N ARG A 89 -11.74 -5.02 -17.58
CA ARG A 89 -12.23 -4.49 -18.88
C ARG A 89 -11.94 -5.40 -20.08
N LEU A 90 -10.90 -6.23 -19.99
CA LEU A 90 -10.48 -7.15 -21.05
C LEU A 90 -10.96 -8.59 -20.81
N ASP A 91 -11.81 -8.83 -19.80
CA ASP A 91 -12.27 -10.16 -19.36
C ASP A 91 -11.11 -11.17 -19.16
N GLN A 92 -9.97 -10.67 -18.68
CA GLN A 92 -8.76 -11.46 -18.44
C GLN A 92 -8.73 -12.00 -17.00
N PRO A 93 -8.04 -13.14 -16.78
CA PRO A 93 -7.85 -13.67 -15.43
C PRO A 93 -7.20 -12.62 -14.52
N LEU A 94 -7.80 -12.43 -13.33
CA LEU A 94 -7.34 -11.41 -12.39
C LEU A 94 -5.88 -11.65 -11.99
N PRO A 95 -5.04 -10.59 -11.97
CA PRO A 95 -3.64 -10.72 -11.56
C PRO A 95 -3.56 -11.22 -10.12
N ARG A 96 -2.66 -12.18 -9.88
CA ARG A 96 -2.47 -12.81 -8.56
C ARG A 96 -2.27 -11.75 -7.47
N PRO A 97 -2.79 -11.98 -6.24
CA PRO A 97 -2.60 -11.04 -5.16
C PRO A 97 -1.12 -10.91 -4.81
N ALA A 98 -0.50 -9.82 -5.26
CA ALA A 98 0.84 -9.44 -4.82
C ALA A 98 0.76 -9.02 -3.35
N THR A 99 1.37 -9.80 -2.47
CA THR A 99 1.62 -9.43 -1.08
C THR A 99 2.63 -8.27 -1.09
N PRO A 100 2.38 -7.13 -0.42
CA PRO A 100 3.33 -6.02 -0.36
C PRO A 100 4.54 -6.36 0.52
N ALA A 101 5.40 -7.28 0.07
CA ALA A 101 6.59 -7.68 0.80
C ALA A 101 7.51 -6.49 1.11
N TYR A 102 7.56 -5.50 0.22
CA TYR A 102 8.34 -4.29 0.44
C TYR A 102 7.89 -3.49 1.67
N LEU A 103 6.59 -3.44 1.99
CA LEU A 103 6.08 -2.76 3.19
C LEU A 103 6.60 -3.44 4.46
N VAL A 104 6.53 -4.76 4.49
CA VAL A 104 6.99 -5.56 5.63
C VAL A 104 8.48 -5.36 5.86
N VAL A 105 9.28 -5.49 4.79
CA VAL A 105 10.73 -5.32 4.86
C VAL A 105 11.11 -3.90 5.27
N ALA A 106 10.46 -2.88 4.69
CA ALA A 106 10.75 -1.48 5.02
C ALA A 106 10.41 -1.15 6.48
N LEU A 107 9.25 -1.57 6.98
CA LEU A 107 8.86 -1.32 8.38
C LEU A 107 9.76 -2.03 9.37
N ILE A 108 10.15 -3.28 9.10
CA ILE A 108 11.12 -4.02 9.93
C ILE A 108 12.47 -3.30 9.94
N ALA A 109 12.99 -2.92 8.78
CA ALA A 109 14.28 -2.25 8.67
C ALA A 109 14.30 -0.90 9.42
N ILE A 110 13.27 -0.07 9.24
CA ILE A 110 13.13 1.21 9.92
C ILE A 110 12.97 1.01 11.44
N GLY A 111 12.17 0.02 11.86
CA GLY A 111 11.99 -0.31 13.27
C GLY A 111 13.29 -0.75 13.95
N LEU A 112 14.02 -1.67 13.32
CA LEU A 112 15.33 -2.13 13.80
C LEU A 112 16.34 -0.98 13.90
N ALA A 113 16.42 -0.13 12.87
CA ALA A 113 17.29 1.03 12.88
C ALA A 113 16.95 1.97 14.05
N THR A 114 15.66 2.25 14.26
CA THR A 114 15.19 3.10 15.36
C THR A 114 15.57 2.53 16.74
N VAL A 115 15.39 1.21 16.95
CA VAL A 115 15.76 0.53 18.20
C VAL A 115 17.27 0.58 18.44
N VAL A 116 18.09 0.26 17.43
CA VAL A 116 19.55 0.28 17.55
C VAL A 116 20.05 1.67 17.93
N LEU A 117 19.52 2.71 17.29
CA LEU A 117 19.89 4.10 17.58
C LEU A 117 19.48 4.54 18.99
N ALA A 118 18.29 4.12 19.45
CA ALA A 118 17.83 4.39 20.81
C ALA A 118 18.71 3.71 21.88
N LEU A 119 19.14 2.48 21.63
CA LEU A 119 20.05 1.75 22.53
C LEU A 119 21.47 2.35 22.52
N ALA A 120 21.98 2.76 21.36
CA ALA A 120 23.29 3.40 21.25
C ALA A 120 23.31 4.76 21.97
N GLY A 121 22.24 5.55 21.85
CA GLY A 121 22.11 6.83 22.53
C GLY A 121 22.00 6.73 24.05
N THR A 122 21.42 5.65 24.58
CA THR A 122 21.30 5.41 26.03
C THR A 122 22.59 4.85 26.66
N GLY A 123 23.43 4.15 25.88
CA GLY A 123 24.70 3.60 26.35
C GLY A 123 25.86 4.60 26.47
N GLY A 124 25.87 5.67 25.67
CA GLY A 124 26.95 6.68 25.66
C GLY A 124 26.82 7.82 26.68
N GLY A 125 25.73 7.86 27.45
CA GLY A 125 25.45 8.89 28.45
C GLY A 125 25.77 8.48 29.90
N ARG A 126 26.50 7.39 30.13
CA ARG A 126 26.97 6.96 31.45
C ARG A 126 28.46 7.14 31.59
#